data_AF-A0AAV6AQJ7-F1
#
_entry.id   AF-A0AAV6AQJ7-F1
#
_cell.length_a   1.000
_cell.length_b   1.000
_cell.length_c   1.000
_cell.angle_alpha   90.00
_cell.angle_beta   90.00
_cell.angle_gamma   90.00
#
_symmetry.space_group_name_H-M   'P 1'
#
loop_
_entity.id
_entity.type
_entity.pdbx_description
1 polymer ?
#
loop_
_entity_poly.entity_id
_entity_poly.type
_entity_poly.pdbx_seq_one_letter_code
_entity_poly.pdbx_strand_id
1 'polypeptide(L)' 'MSDRDRRPEIAAPGAVKQITSLTNPLVKDIRALALKKHRDETGLFLGEGLKLVTDALEDGWPVDTVCFA' A
#
# COMPACT_ATOMS: atom_id res chain seq x y z
N MET A 1 -1.96 10.33 -19.93
CA MET A 1 -0.79 9.61 -19.39
C MET A 1 -1.05 9.43 -17.90
N SER A 2 -1.52 8.25 -17.48
CA SER A 2 -1.94 8.03 -16.09
C SER A 2 -0.73 7.81 -15.19
N ASP A 3 -0.76 8.39 -13.98
CA ASP A 3 0.24 8.30 -12.90
C ASP A 3 0.53 6.87 -12.38
N ARG A 4 0.10 5.82 -13.12
CA ARG A 4 0.27 4.38 -12.80
C ARG A 4 1.72 3.87 -12.90
N ASP A 5 2.64 4.70 -13.37
CA ASP A 5 4.04 4.30 -13.62
C ASP A 5 5.00 4.63 -12.47
N ARG A 6 4.56 5.33 -11.41
CA ARG A 6 5.38 5.51 -10.20
C ARG A 6 5.29 4.32 -9.24
N ARG A 7 5.40 3.10 -9.78
CA ARG A 7 5.51 1.91 -8.93
C ARG A 7 6.82 2.00 -8.14
N PRO A 8 6.78 1.94 -6.80
CA PRO A 8 8.00 1.80 -6.03
C PRO A 8 8.73 0.52 -6.43
N GLU A 9 10.04 0.49 -6.17
CA GLU A 9 11.03 -0.55 -6.51
C GLU A 9 10.76 -1.91 -5.82
N ILE A 10 9.54 -2.42 -5.92
CA ILE A 10 9.14 -3.77 -5.56
C ILE A 10 8.72 -4.41 -6.88
N ALA A 11 9.74 -4.74 -7.68
CA ALA A 11 9.61 -5.02 -9.12
C ALA A 11 8.90 -6.35 -9.46
N ALA A 12 8.57 -7.18 -8.47
CA ALA A 12 7.88 -8.45 -8.68
C ALA A 12 6.73 -8.63 -7.67
N PRO A 13 5.56 -9.11 -8.09
CA PRO A 13 4.52 -9.56 -7.18
C PRO A 13 5.11 -10.53 -6.14
N GLY A 14 4.91 -10.26 -4.85
CA GLY A 14 5.40 -11.08 -3.74
C GLY A 14 6.82 -10.77 -3.23
N ALA A 15 7.52 -9.76 -3.75
CA ALA A 15 8.80 -9.35 -3.18
C ALA A 15 8.61 -8.64 -1.82
N VAL A 16 9.34 -9.09 -0.80
CA VAL A 16 9.30 -8.56 0.57
C VAL A 16 10.46 -7.58 0.77
N LYS A 17 10.17 -6.38 1.29
CA LYS A 17 11.16 -5.35 1.60
C LYS A 17 11.07 -4.95 3.08
N GLN A 18 12.13 -5.19 3.83
CA GLN A 18 12.23 -4.72 5.21
C GLN A 18 12.51 -3.21 5.23
N ILE A 19 11.71 -2.45 5.97
CA ILE A 19 11.86 -1.00 6.12
C ILE A 19 11.99 -0.67 7.61
N THR A 20 13.09 -0.02 7.97
CA THR A 20 13.37 0.40 9.36
C THR A 20 13.33 1.92 9.55
N SER A 21 13.37 2.70 8.46
CA SER A 21 13.37 4.16 8.52
C SER A 21 11.98 4.75 8.31
N LEU A 22 11.56 5.61 9.24
CA LEU A 22 10.33 6.40 9.11
C LEU A 22 10.39 7.46 8.00
N THR A 23 11.60 7.80 7.51
CA THR A 23 11.77 8.78 6.44
C THR A 23 11.65 8.16 5.05
N ASN A 24 11.53 6.84 4.96
CA ASN A 24 11.34 6.12 3.70
C ASN A 24 10.09 6.65 2.96
N PRO A 25 10.19 7.00 1.66
CA PRO A 25 9.06 7.47 0.86
C PRO A 25 7.81 6.58 0.96
N LEU A 26 7.96 5.25 0.95
CA LEU A 26 6.85 4.30 1.08
C LEU A 26 6.06 4.50 2.37
N VAL A 27 6.76 4.71 3.49
CA VAL A 27 6.13 4.95 4.79
C VAL A 27 5.37 6.26 4.79
N LYS A 28 5.89 7.29 4.11
CA LYS A 28 5.21 8.58 3.97
C LYS A 28 3.96 8.46 3.11
N ASP A 29 4.04 7.73 1.99
CA ASP A 29 2.91 7.52 1.08
C ASP A 29 1.77 6.76 1.77
N ILE A 30 2.08 5.70 2.54
CA ILE A 30 1.09 4.96 3.33
C ILE A 30 0.42 5.89 4.37
N ARG A 31 1.21 6.69 5.11
CA ARG A 31 0.66 7.64 6.08
C ARG A 31 -0.21 8.72 5.42
N ALA A 32 0.12 9.12 4.20
CA ALA A 32 -0.64 10.11 3.46
C ALA A 32 -2.07 9.65 3.13
N LEU A 33 -2.33 8.34 3.05
CA LEU A 33 -3.67 7.77 2.83
C LEU A 33 -4.69 8.09 3.93
N ALA A 34 -4.25 8.59 5.09
CA ALA A 34 -5.14 9.14 6.11
C ALA A 34 -5.93 10.37 5.59
N LEU A 35 -5.36 11.13 4.66
CA LEU A 35 -6.00 12.33 4.09
C LEU A 35 -6.84 11.99 2.86
N LYS A 36 -8.07 12.53 2.79
CA LYS A 36 -9.00 12.30 1.68
C LYS A 36 -8.39 12.65 0.32
N LYS A 37 -7.69 13.78 0.23
CA LYS A 37 -7.02 14.23 -1.01
C LYS A 37 -6.12 13.15 -1.60
N HIS A 38 -5.29 12.51 -0.78
CA HIS A 38 -4.37 11.47 -1.26
C HIS A 38 -5.10 10.18 -1.62
N ARG A 39 -6.20 9.84 -0.94
CA ARG A 39 -7.05 8.72 -1.37
C ARG A 39 -7.73 8.98 -2.71
N ASP A 40 -8.20 10.20 -2.93
CA ASP A 40 -8.82 10.59 -4.20
C ASP A 40 -7.81 10.58 -5.35
N GLU A 41 -6.56 11.03 -5.10
CA GLU A 41 -5.48 11.04 -6.09
C GLU A 41 -4.98 9.64 -6.44
N THR A 42 -4.84 8.76 -5.46
CA THR A 42 -4.27 7.41 -5.64
C THR A 42 -5.30 6.33 -5.92
N GLY A 43 -6.56 6.53 -5.51
CA GLY A 43 -7.58 5.48 -5.46
C GLY A 43 -7.33 4.42 -4.39
N LEU A 44 -6.35 4.63 -3.51
CA LEU A 44 -5.98 3.69 -2.45
C LEU A 44 -6.55 4.12 -1.09
N PHE A 45 -6.69 3.14 -0.20
CA PHE A 45 -7.04 3.35 1.19
C PHE A 45 -6.28 2.36 2.07
N LEU A 46 -6.22 2.66 3.37
CA LEU A 46 -5.64 1.77 4.36
C LEU A 46 -6.74 0.94 5.03
N GLY A 47 -6.63 -0.38 4.97
CA GLY A 47 -7.42 -1.33 5.75
C GLY A 47 -6.54 -1.96 6.82
N GLU A 48 -6.97 -1.94 8.07
CA GLU A 48 -6.20 -2.46 9.21
C GLU A 48 -6.95 -3.62 9.89
N GLY A 49 -6.18 -4.63 10.35
CA GLY A 49 -6.70 -5.78 11.09
C GLY A 49 -6.51 -7.10 10.35
N LEU A 50 -6.05 -8.13 11.07
CA LEU A 50 -5.69 -9.44 10.50
C LEU A 50 -6.85 -10.05 9.69
N LYS A 51 -8.03 -10.17 10.29
CA LYS A 51 -9.21 -10.75 9.62
C LYS A 51 -9.56 -10.00 8.34
N LEU A 52 -9.60 -8.66 8.38
CA LEU A 52 -9.96 -7.84 7.23
C LEU A 52 -8.96 -8.02 6.07
N VAL A 53 -7.67 -8.07 6.38
CA VAL A 53 -6.63 -8.29 5.37
C VAL A 53 -6.72 -9.70 4.80
N THR A 54 -6.90 -10.73 5.64
CA THR A 54 -7.04 -12.12 5.18
C THR A 54 -8.28 -12.29 4.31
N ASP A 55 -9.44 -11.80 4.76
CA ASP A 55 -10.70 -11.88 4.01
C ASP A 55 -10.55 -11.18 2.63
N ALA A 56 -9.94 -9.98 2.57
CA ALA A 56 -9.71 -9.26 1.32
C ALA A 56 -8.80 -10.03 0.34
N LEU A 57 -7.75 -10.69 0.85
CA LEU A 57 -6.86 -11.51 0.03
C LEU A 57 -7.57 -12.78 -0.47
N GLU A 58 -8.35 -13.45 0.37
CA GLU A 58 -9.12 -14.65 0.02
C GLU A 58 -10.21 -14.35 -1.03
N ASP A 59 -10.87 -13.19 -0.91
CA ASP A 59 -11.89 -12.71 -1.85
C ASP A 59 -11.29 -12.13 -3.15
N GLY A 60 -9.96 -12.11 -3.29
CA GLY A 60 -9.29 -11.66 -4.51
C GLY A 60 -9.37 -10.15 -4.74
N TRP A 61 -9.46 -9.35 -3.68
CA TRP A 61 -9.37 -7.90 -3.80
C TRP A 61 -8.01 -7.50 -4.41
N PRO A 62 -7.96 -6.41 -5.22
CA PRO A 62 -6.71 -5.93 -5.82
C PRO A 62 -5.84 -5.20 -4.79
N VAL A 63 -5.33 -5.94 -3.80
CA VAL A 63 -4.47 -5.42 -2.74
C VAL A 63 -3.13 -5.00 -3.33
N ASP A 64 -2.79 -3.73 -3.17
CA ASP A 64 -1.56 -3.15 -3.72
C ASP A 64 -0.33 -3.50 -2.84
N THR A 65 -0.46 -3.37 -1.52
CA THR A 65 0.63 -3.59 -0.57
C THR A 65 0.08 -4.12 0.77
N VAL A 66 0.78 -5.10 1.36
CA VAL A 66 0.54 -5.57 2.74
C VAL A 66 1.69 -5.12 3.63
N CYS A 67 1.38 -4.56 4.80
CA CYS A 67 2.36 -4.16 5.80
C CYS A 67 2.17 -4.95 7.10
N PHE A 68 3.27 -5.38 7.70
CA PHE A 68 3.29 -6.08 8.98
C PHE A 68 4.57 -5.72 9.75
N ALA A 69 4.55 -5.92 11.06
CA ALA A 69 5.67 -5.67 11.98
C ALA A 69 5.75 -6.79 13.02
#